data_AF-A0A0C3AJV8-F1
#
_entry.id   AF-A0A0C3AJV8-F1
#
_cell.length_a   1.000
_cell.length_b   1.000
_cell.length_c   1.000
_cell.angle_alpha   90.00
_cell.angle_beta   90.00
_cell.angle_gamma   90.00
#
_symmetry.space_group_name_H-M   'P 1'
#
loop_
_entity.id
_entity.type
_entity.pdbx_description
1 polymer ?
#
loop_
_entity_poly.entity_id
_entity_poly.type
_entity_poly.pdbx_seq_one_letter_code
_entity_poly.pdbx_strand_id
1 'polypeptide(L)'
;MSLNFVKAEWIATGKKAPDQISESLVAQLRRSPTPTASVVAKLVEYHSQAWLDGYQSVRYVHLCDAVVTYFPLWLISLWETFINLQANICQPWLRARDWLCAETKAYKSKERRELADECKAFLGALPWDSHTVRDLWRYLGSHWTTGTQQNDLLDILGDCITSQADLAKKYSVHSLALTAKIIEAAAMHDPDIYQSSQTFQWIQQLAKQAYFAMVTCMAIFFGQTKASCPNKGAHCYAEAEKCGFKFEPSRSTTYWSTQDTMQSLANDIIATYFDKKKEELGLPSKQYSLWMIDCWLVHKSKEFRDWMKKTRPTIIISYIPGGCTGVWQPLDVRIQCIFKQSMK
;
A
#
# COMPACT_ATOMS: atom_id res chain seq x y z
N MET A 1 15.39 -18.51 -38.18
CA MET A 1 16.26 -17.60 -37.38
C MET A 1 15.43 -17.08 -36.22
N SER A 2 15.73 -17.55 -35.02
CA SER A 2 14.98 -17.28 -33.79
C SER A 2 15.27 -15.89 -33.24
N LEU A 3 14.21 -15.12 -32.98
CA LEU A 3 14.28 -13.84 -32.25
C LEU A 3 14.77 -14.08 -30.82
N ASN A 4 16.02 -13.69 -30.53
CA ASN A 4 16.51 -13.54 -29.16
C ASN A 4 15.85 -12.32 -28.52
N PHE A 5 14.62 -12.48 -28.04
CA PHE A 5 13.98 -11.52 -27.16
C PHE A 5 14.73 -11.50 -25.83
N VAL A 6 15.32 -10.38 -25.48
CA VAL A 6 15.58 -10.06 -24.07
C VAL A 6 14.22 -9.70 -23.47
N LYS A 7 13.40 -10.72 -23.18
CA LYS A 7 12.34 -10.56 -22.18
C LYS A 7 13.04 -10.47 -20.84
N ALA A 8 13.44 -9.27 -20.45
CA ALA A 8 13.38 -8.96 -19.03
C ALA A 8 11.91 -9.08 -18.66
N GLU A 9 11.57 -9.74 -17.55
CA GLU A 9 10.19 -10.12 -17.16
C GLU A 9 9.16 -8.96 -17.22
N TRP A 10 9.62 -7.71 -17.31
CA TRP A 10 8.82 -6.49 -17.17
C TRP A 10 8.89 -5.53 -18.37
N ILE A 11 9.91 -5.61 -19.24
CA ILE A 11 10.18 -4.64 -20.32
C ILE A 11 10.49 -5.35 -21.65
N ALA A 12 9.96 -4.85 -22.75
CA ALA A 12 10.27 -5.30 -24.10
C ALA A 12 10.67 -4.13 -25.00
N THR A 13 11.67 -4.33 -25.87
CA THR A 13 12.00 -3.41 -26.96
C THR A 13 11.13 -3.71 -28.19
N GLY A 14 10.83 -2.67 -28.98
CA GLY A 14 10.04 -2.79 -30.22
C GLY A 14 10.61 -1.95 -31.36
N LYS A 15 10.38 -2.40 -32.60
CA LYS A 15 10.69 -1.63 -33.83
C LYS A 15 9.61 -0.60 -34.19
N LYS A 16 8.49 -0.59 -33.46
CA LYS A 16 7.46 0.43 -33.63
C LYS A 16 7.97 1.78 -33.13
N ALA A 17 7.58 2.85 -33.83
CA ALA A 17 7.85 4.20 -33.40
C ALA A 17 7.28 4.44 -32.00
N PRO A 18 7.97 5.24 -31.15
CA PRO A 18 7.42 5.61 -29.86
C PRO A 18 6.22 6.54 -30.03
N ASP A 19 5.31 6.50 -29.06
CA ASP A 19 4.22 7.45 -28.97
C ASP A 19 4.75 8.88 -28.77
N GLN A 20 4.02 9.87 -29.27
CA GLN A 20 4.41 11.27 -29.14
C GLN A 20 4.48 11.66 -27.66
N ILE A 21 5.58 12.33 -27.27
CA ILE A 21 5.74 12.84 -25.91
C ILE A 21 4.66 13.88 -25.65
N SER A 22 3.70 13.51 -24.82
CA SER A 22 2.62 14.35 -24.34
C SER A 22 2.64 14.40 -22.81
N GLU A 23 1.92 15.35 -22.22
CA GLU A 23 1.78 15.44 -20.76
C GLU A 23 1.18 14.14 -20.19
N SER A 24 0.25 13.51 -20.90
CA SER A 24 -0.32 12.22 -20.52
C SER A 24 0.71 11.09 -20.49
N LEU A 25 1.62 11.04 -21.48
CA LEU A 25 2.71 10.05 -21.53
C LEU A 25 3.70 10.26 -20.38
N VAL A 26 4.04 11.52 -20.09
CA VAL A 26 4.90 11.88 -18.96
C VAL A 26 4.23 11.51 -17.63
N ALA A 27 2.92 11.73 -17.49
CA ALA A 27 2.15 11.30 -16.33
C ALA A 27 2.12 9.77 -16.20
N GLN A 28 1.99 9.02 -17.30
CA GLN A 28 2.09 7.56 -17.29
C GLN A 28 3.49 7.08 -16.89
N LEU A 29 4.54 7.73 -17.39
CA LEU A 29 5.93 7.44 -17.00
C LEU A 29 6.18 7.69 -15.51
N ARG A 30 5.64 8.79 -14.96
CA ARG A 30 5.71 9.09 -13.52
C ARG A 30 5.08 8.00 -12.65
N ARG A 31 4.02 7.37 -13.14
CA ARG A 31 3.28 6.31 -12.46
C ARG A 31 3.89 4.91 -12.67
N SER A 32 4.76 4.77 -13.68
CA SER A 32 5.34 3.48 -14.05
C SER A 32 6.55 3.15 -13.17
N PRO A 33 6.70 1.89 -12.73
CA PRO A 33 7.83 1.51 -11.89
C PRO A 33 9.15 1.60 -12.67
N THR A 34 10.19 2.18 -12.06
CA THR A 34 11.55 2.08 -12.56
C THR A 34 12.00 0.61 -12.50
N PRO A 35 12.50 0.01 -13.60
CA PRO A 35 13.00 -1.36 -13.56
C PRO A 35 14.18 -1.52 -12.58
N THR A 36 14.45 -2.75 -12.14
CA THR A 36 15.56 -3.00 -11.20
C THR A 36 16.92 -2.69 -11.83
N ALA A 37 17.93 -2.40 -11.01
CA ALA A 37 19.30 -2.14 -11.47
C ALA A 37 19.85 -3.23 -12.39
N SER A 38 19.58 -4.50 -12.11
CA SER A 38 19.99 -5.61 -12.98
C SER A 38 19.29 -5.58 -14.35
N VAL A 39 18.00 -5.23 -14.39
CA VAL A 39 17.25 -5.11 -15.64
C VAL A 39 17.75 -3.92 -16.45
N VAL A 40 17.94 -2.76 -15.81
CA VAL A 40 18.45 -1.56 -16.48
C VAL A 40 19.86 -1.76 -17.00
N ALA A 41 20.76 -2.38 -16.22
CA ALA A 41 22.12 -2.68 -16.67
C ALA A 41 22.13 -3.55 -17.95
N LYS A 42 21.29 -4.59 -18.00
CA LYS A 42 21.09 -5.38 -19.22
C LYS A 42 20.55 -4.51 -20.36
N LEU A 43 19.51 -3.71 -20.10
CA LEU A 43 18.94 -2.84 -21.12
C LEU A 43 19.94 -1.83 -21.68
N VAL A 44 20.82 -1.27 -20.84
CA VAL A 44 21.90 -0.36 -21.26
C VAL A 44 22.91 -1.08 -22.16
N GLU A 45 23.32 -2.29 -21.79
CA GLU A 45 24.21 -3.13 -22.61
C GLU A 45 23.59 -3.42 -23.99
N TYR A 46 22.29 -3.75 -24.03
CA TYR A 46 21.58 -4.05 -25.27
C TYR A 46 21.18 -2.81 -26.07
N HIS A 47 21.01 -1.65 -25.43
CA HIS A 47 20.39 -0.46 -26.02
C HIS A 47 21.14 0.03 -27.27
N SER A 48 22.48 0.06 -27.22
CA SER A 48 23.31 0.56 -28.32
C SER A 48 23.16 -0.32 -29.56
N GLN A 49 23.15 -1.65 -29.38
CA GLN A 49 22.96 -2.59 -30.48
C GLN A 49 21.50 -2.61 -30.96
N ALA A 50 20.53 -2.54 -30.05
CA ALA A 50 19.12 -2.50 -30.40
C ALA A 50 18.79 -1.28 -31.28
N TRP A 51 19.39 -0.12 -31.01
CA TRP A 51 19.26 1.05 -31.87
C TRP A 51 19.77 0.76 -33.30
N LEU A 52 20.95 0.16 -33.43
CA LEU A 52 21.53 -0.22 -34.73
C LEU A 52 20.66 -1.27 -35.47
N ASP A 53 19.99 -2.16 -34.73
CA ASP A 53 19.10 -3.19 -35.27
C ASP A 53 17.70 -2.65 -35.66
N GLY A 54 17.48 -1.33 -35.52
CA GLY A 54 16.26 -0.62 -35.91
C GLY A 54 15.14 -0.69 -34.88
N TYR A 55 15.44 -0.97 -33.61
CA TYR A 55 14.48 -0.77 -32.52
C TYR A 55 14.34 0.73 -32.24
N GLN A 56 13.12 1.15 -31.90
CA GLN A 56 12.79 2.57 -31.71
C GLN A 56 12.09 2.86 -30.39
N SER A 57 11.57 1.85 -29.70
CA SER A 57 10.80 2.01 -28.47
C SER A 57 11.02 0.91 -27.44
N VAL A 58 10.63 1.20 -26.20
CA VAL A 58 10.47 0.25 -25.09
C VAL A 58 9.02 0.25 -24.63
N ARG A 59 8.55 -0.88 -24.08
CA ARG A 59 7.23 -0.97 -23.46
C ARG A 59 7.29 -1.79 -22.18
N TYR A 60 6.42 -1.44 -21.24
CA TYR A 60 6.16 -2.28 -20.08
C TYR A 60 5.25 -3.44 -20.47
N VAL A 61 5.71 -4.67 -20.25
CA VAL A 61 4.99 -5.90 -20.65
C VAL A 61 3.83 -6.21 -19.70
N HIS A 62 3.92 -5.74 -18.46
CA HIS A 62 2.98 -6.06 -17.39
C HIS A 62 1.85 -5.04 -17.22
N LEU A 63 1.96 -3.85 -17.84
CA LEU A 63 0.86 -2.90 -17.88
C LEU A 63 -0.23 -3.51 -18.76
N CYS A 64 -1.27 -4.06 -18.13
CA CYS A 64 -2.46 -4.60 -18.80
C CYS A 64 -3.37 -3.45 -19.22
N ASP A 65 -2.81 -2.48 -19.92
CA ASP A 65 -3.54 -1.34 -20.43
C ASP A 65 -4.27 -1.79 -21.70
N ALA A 66 -5.50 -1.33 -21.88
CA ALA A 66 -6.25 -1.57 -23.12
C ALA A 66 -5.50 -1.04 -24.36
N VAL A 67 -4.57 -0.10 -24.14
CA VAL A 67 -3.71 0.52 -25.15
C VAL A 67 -2.26 0.22 -24.81
N VAL A 68 -1.54 -0.42 -25.73
CA VAL A 68 -0.10 -0.66 -25.58
C VAL A 68 0.65 0.65 -25.84
N THR A 69 1.24 1.23 -24.80
CA THR A 69 2.10 2.41 -24.91
C THR A 69 3.53 2.02 -25.30
N TYR A 70 4.09 2.72 -26.28
CA TYR A 70 5.48 2.59 -26.73
C TYR A 70 6.28 3.82 -26.32
N PHE A 71 7.20 3.67 -25.37
CA PHE A 71 8.03 4.76 -24.89
C PHE A 71 9.32 4.90 -25.70
N PRO A 72 9.90 6.11 -25.80
CA PRO A 72 11.18 6.32 -26.47
C PRO A 72 12.34 5.54 -25.84
N LEU A 73 13.32 5.13 -26.65
CA LEU A 73 14.50 4.38 -26.17
C LEU A 73 15.38 5.15 -25.16
N TRP A 74 15.41 6.49 -25.23
CA TRP A 74 16.17 7.32 -24.27
C TRP A 74 15.70 7.12 -22.82
N LEU A 75 14.51 6.56 -22.61
CA LEU A 75 14.01 6.20 -21.29
C LEU A 75 14.94 5.22 -20.55
N ILE A 76 15.67 4.37 -21.28
CA ILE A 76 16.67 3.46 -20.69
C ILE A 76 17.78 4.28 -19.99
N SER A 77 18.28 5.32 -20.66
CA SER A 77 19.30 6.22 -20.10
C SER A 77 18.76 7.04 -18.91
N LEU A 78 17.47 7.41 -18.95
CA LEU A 78 16.82 8.05 -17.80
C LEU A 78 16.81 7.11 -16.59
N TRP A 79 16.39 5.85 -16.77
CA TRP A 79 16.38 4.87 -15.68
C TRP A 79 17.78 4.60 -15.13
N GLU A 80 18.80 4.50 -16.00
CA GLU A 80 20.19 4.37 -15.58
C GLU A 80 20.62 5.55 -14.71
N THR A 81 20.27 6.76 -15.13
CA THR A 81 20.54 7.98 -14.34
C THR A 81 19.86 7.92 -12.99
N PHE A 82 18.59 7.52 -12.92
CA PHE A 82 17.87 7.38 -11.65
C PHE A 82 18.49 6.34 -10.72
N ILE A 83 18.91 5.19 -11.25
CA ILE A 83 19.54 4.13 -10.47
C ILE A 83 20.90 4.58 -9.95
N ASN A 84 21.69 5.29 -10.77
CA ASN A 84 22.95 5.88 -10.35
C ASN A 84 22.76 6.95 -9.27
N LEU A 85 21.77 7.83 -9.41
CA LEU A 85 21.42 8.82 -8.39
C LEU A 85 20.96 8.14 -7.09
N GLN A 86 20.13 7.10 -7.20
CA GLN A 86 19.67 6.35 -6.04
C GLN A 86 20.84 5.69 -5.29
N ALA A 87 21.73 5.01 -6.02
CA ALA A 87 22.86 4.29 -5.43
C ALA A 87 23.93 5.23 -4.85
N ASN A 88 24.29 6.29 -5.59
CA ASN A 88 25.45 7.12 -5.27
C ASN A 88 25.12 8.38 -4.47
N ILE A 89 23.84 8.81 -4.48
CA ILE A 89 23.41 10.01 -3.74
C ILE A 89 22.41 9.61 -2.67
N CYS A 90 21.27 9.03 -3.03
CA CYS A 90 20.19 8.79 -2.06
C CYS A 90 20.58 7.78 -0.96
N GLN A 91 21.20 6.65 -1.30
CA GLN A 91 21.57 5.64 -0.32
C GLN A 91 22.60 6.13 0.72
N PRO A 92 23.67 6.86 0.36
CA PRO A 92 24.52 7.53 1.34
C PRO A 92 23.75 8.46 2.29
N TRP A 93 22.84 9.29 1.76
CA TRP A 93 22.02 10.19 2.59
C TRP A 93 21.08 9.42 3.53
N LEU A 94 20.45 8.35 3.06
CA LEU A 94 19.61 7.49 3.90
C LEU A 94 20.43 6.85 5.04
N ARG A 95 21.62 6.34 4.74
CA ARG A 95 22.54 5.80 5.75
C ARG A 95 22.96 6.86 6.78
N ALA A 96 23.27 8.07 6.32
CA ALA A 96 23.62 9.19 7.20
C ALA A 96 22.44 9.57 8.11
N ARG A 97 21.23 9.64 7.56
CA ARG A 97 19.99 9.88 8.33
C ARG A 97 19.75 8.78 9.36
N ASP A 98 19.88 7.51 8.97
CA ASP A 98 19.64 6.38 9.86
C ASP A 98 20.68 6.32 10.99
N TRP A 99 21.94 6.63 10.67
CA TRP A 99 22.99 6.82 11.67
C TRP A 99 22.66 7.96 12.64
N LEU A 100 22.25 9.13 12.13
CA LEU A 100 21.85 10.27 12.96
C LEU A 100 20.67 9.91 13.89
N CYS A 101 19.66 9.21 13.35
CA CYS A 101 18.53 8.69 14.13
C CYS A 101 18.95 7.68 15.21
N ALA A 102 20.04 6.95 15.02
CA ALA A 102 20.58 6.04 16.02
C ALA A 102 21.35 6.80 17.11
N GLU A 103 22.16 7.79 16.74
CA GLU A 103 22.92 8.62 17.70
C GLU A 103 22.00 9.46 18.60
N THR A 104 20.90 10.01 18.06
CA THR A 104 19.88 10.72 18.86
C THR A 104 19.22 9.83 19.93
N LYS A 105 19.27 8.51 19.78
CA LYS A 105 18.74 7.52 20.74
C LYS A 105 19.82 6.90 21.63
N ALA A 106 21.10 7.19 21.38
CA ALA A 106 22.19 6.54 22.07
C ALA A 106 22.33 7.08 23.50
N TYR A 107 22.41 6.18 24.49
CA TYR A 107 22.54 6.54 25.92
C TYR A 107 23.97 6.85 26.36
N LYS A 108 24.97 6.48 25.57
CA LYS A 108 26.38 6.40 25.99
C LYS A 108 27.11 7.76 26.01
N SER A 109 26.63 8.77 25.29
CA SER A 109 27.24 10.11 25.26
C SER A 109 26.15 11.17 25.12
N LYS A 110 26.07 12.06 26.10
CA LYS A 110 25.13 13.20 26.10
C LYS A 110 25.49 14.20 24.99
N GLU A 111 26.76 14.56 24.89
CA GLU A 111 27.28 15.50 23.90
C GLU A 111 27.02 15.05 22.46
N ARG A 112 27.25 13.77 22.12
CA ARG A 112 26.93 13.25 20.78
C ARG A 112 25.45 13.32 20.46
N ARG A 113 24.59 13.11 21.46
CA ARG A 113 23.15 13.20 21.28
C ARG A 113 22.72 14.63 20.99
N GLU A 114 23.22 15.58 21.77
CA GLU A 114 22.95 17.02 21.58
C GLU A 114 23.39 17.48 20.19
N LEU A 115 24.60 17.12 19.76
CA LEU A 115 25.09 17.41 18.40
C LEU A 115 24.24 16.73 17.32
N ALA A 116 23.77 15.51 17.56
CA ALA A 116 22.90 14.80 16.61
C ALA A 116 21.51 15.46 16.50
N ASP A 117 20.96 15.93 17.62
CA ASP A 117 19.69 16.66 17.67
C ASP A 117 19.81 18.03 16.98
N GLU A 118 20.90 18.77 17.22
CA GLU A 118 21.20 20.04 16.52
C GLU A 118 21.36 19.83 15.01
N CYS A 119 22.12 18.82 14.59
CA CYS A 119 22.30 18.48 13.19
C CYS A 119 20.95 18.12 12.53
N LYS A 120 20.09 17.37 13.24
CA LYS A 120 18.75 17.02 12.77
C LYS A 120 17.87 18.27 12.62
N ALA A 121 17.93 19.20 13.57
CA ALA A 121 17.22 20.47 13.50
C ALA A 121 17.69 21.31 12.31
N PHE A 122 19.01 21.40 12.09
CA PHE A 122 19.59 22.10 10.94
C PHE A 122 19.16 21.49 9.61
N LEU A 123 19.21 20.15 9.49
CA LEU A 123 18.73 19.44 8.31
C LEU A 123 17.23 19.66 8.07
N GLY A 124 16.43 19.82 9.12
CA GLY A 124 15.01 20.15 9.01
C GLY A 124 14.73 21.59 8.57
N ALA A 125 15.65 22.52 8.82
CA ALA A 125 15.52 23.93 8.44
C ALA A 125 15.97 24.21 6.99
N LEU A 126 16.66 23.26 6.36
CA LEU A 126 17.06 23.39 4.96
C LEU A 126 15.82 23.36 4.05
N PRO A 127 15.79 24.18 2.98
CA PRO A 127 14.63 24.34 2.10
C PRO A 127 14.50 23.17 1.11
N TRP A 128 14.43 21.94 1.62
CA TRP A 128 14.28 20.72 0.84
C TRP A 128 12.91 20.62 0.14
N ASP A 129 11.90 21.36 0.63
CA ASP A 129 10.54 21.30 0.09
C ASP A 129 10.33 22.25 -1.10
N SER A 130 10.99 21.93 -2.22
CA SER A 130 10.67 22.54 -3.51
C SER A 130 9.90 21.57 -4.41
N HIS A 131 9.12 22.09 -5.36
CA HIS A 131 8.40 21.27 -6.33
C HIS A 131 9.35 20.33 -7.09
N THR A 132 10.51 20.84 -7.50
CA THR A 132 11.55 20.07 -8.21
C THR A 132 12.10 18.94 -7.35
N VAL A 133 12.36 19.17 -6.06
CA VAL A 133 12.82 18.12 -5.14
C VAL A 133 11.74 17.07 -4.92
N ARG A 134 10.47 17.46 -4.82
CA ARG A 134 9.35 16.51 -4.71
C ARG A 134 9.20 15.63 -5.96
N ASP A 135 9.35 16.20 -7.15
CA ASP A 135 9.33 15.44 -8.39
C ASP A 135 10.53 14.49 -8.52
N LEU A 136 11.73 14.97 -8.21
CA LEU A 136 12.93 14.13 -8.22
C LEU A 136 12.84 13.00 -7.20
N TRP A 137 12.31 13.30 -6.02
CA TRP A 137 12.08 12.34 -4.95
C TRP A 137 11.12 11.22 -5.38
N ARG A 138 10.10 11.50 -6.20
CA ARG A 138 9.21 10.48 -6.78
C ARG A 138 9.95 9.49 -7.68
N TYR A 139 10.92 9.96 -8.46
CA TYR A 139 11.68 9.10 -9.37
C TYR A 139 12.79 8.30 -8.67
N LEU A 140 13.38 8.86 -7.61
CA LEU A 140 14.57 8.31 -6.95
C LEU A 140 14.24 7.50 -5.68
N GLY A 141 13.05 7.67 -5.12
CA GLY A 141 12.61 6.96 -3.92
C GLY A 141 12.30 5.48 -4.20
N SER A 142 12.58 4.61 -3.23
CA SER A 142 11.97 3.26 -3.16
C SER A 142 10.53 3.31 -2.64
N HIS A 143 9.97 4.51 -2.52
CA HIS A 143 8.72 4.83 -1.86
C HIS A 143 7.66 5.06 -2.92
N TRP A 144 7.39 4.00 -3.66
CA TRP A 144 6.25 3.90 -4.55
C TRP A 144 4.97 4.33 -3.80
N THR A 145 4.90 4.11 -2.47
CA THR A 145 3.66 4.13 -1.68
C THR A 145 3.44 5.31 -0.74
N THR A 146 4.01 6.49 -1.01
CA THR A 146 3.49 7.70 -0.35
C THR A 146 2.16 8.11 -0.98
N GLY A 147 1.41 9.03 -0.34
CA GLY A 147 0.04 9.41 -0.73
C GLY A 147 -0.19 9.66 -2.24
N THR A 148 0.87 9.97 -2.99
CA THR A 148 0.89 9.98 -4.46
C THR A 148 0.38 8.67 -5.09
N GLN A 149 0.74 7.46 -4.62
CA GLN A 149 0.25 6.21 -5.22
C GLN A 149 -1.17 5.84 -4.85
N GLN A 150 -1.62 6.21 -3.64
CA GLN A 150 -3.03 6.07 -3.30
C GLN A 150 -3.86 7.00 -4.18
N ASN A 151 -3.36 8.21 -4.42
CA ASN A 151 -3.93 9.11 -5.42
C ASN A 151 -3.85 8.48 -6.82
N ASP A 152 -2.72 7.88 -7.23
CA ASP A 152 -2.60 7.24 -8.54
C ASP A 152 -3.56 6.04 -8.70
N LEU A 153 -3.77 5.23 -7.66
CA LEU A 153 -4.73 4.13 -7.68
C LEU A 153 -6.17 4.63 -7.71
N LEU A 154 -6.47 5.71 -6.99
CA LEU A 154 -7.77 6.39 -7.05
C LEU A 154 -7.99 7.08 -8.40
N ASP A 155 -6.94 7.62 -9.02
CA ASP A 155 -6.97 8.25 -10.32
C ASP A 155 -7.13 7.19 -11.41
N ILE A 156 -6.41 6.07 -11.35
CA ILE A 156 -6.61 4.91 -12.24
C ILE A 156 -8.03 4.35 -12.09
N LEU A 157 -8.52 4.22 -10.85
CA LEU A 157 -9.90 3.78 -10.60
C LEU A 157 -10.91 4.78 -11.15
N GLY A 158 -10.65 6.08 -11.00
CA GLY A 158 -11.43 7.17 -11.58
C GLY A 158 -11.45 7.13 -13.11
N ASP A 159 -10.31 6.96 -13.74
CA ASP A 159 -10.13 6.82 -15.19
C ASP A 159 -10.85 5.57 -15.72
N CYS A 160 -10.72 4.43 -15.02
CA CYS A 160 -11.40 3.18 -15.36
C CYS A 160 -12.93 3.27 -15.22
N ILE A 161 -13.44 4.02 -14.24
CA ILE A 161 -14.87 4.25 -14.05
C ILE A 161 -15.38 5.26 -15.10
N THR A 162 -14.63 6.32 -15.37
CA THR A 162 -15.01 7.37 -16.33
C THR A 162 -14.99 6.88 -17.77
N SER A 163 -14.08 5.96 -18.11
CA SER A 163 -14.03 5.31 -19.44
C SER A 163 -15.18 4.34 -19.71
N GLN A 164 -15.99 4.01 -18.69
CA GLN A 164 -17.17 3.14 -18.80
C GLN A 164 -18.45 3.92 -18.44
N ALA A 165 -19.24 4.30 -19.46
CA ALA A 165 -20.38 5.21 -19.30
C ALA A 165 -21.48 4.73 -18.33
N ASP A 166 -21.61 3.42 -18.14
CA ASP A 166 -22.53 2.80 -17.20
C ASP A 166 -22.02 2.85 -15.75
N LEU A 167 -20.71 2.73 -15.55
CA LEU A 167 -20.06 2.90 -14.25
C LEU A 167 -19.97 4.38 -13.85
N ALA A 168 -19.63 5.27 -14.77
CA ALA A 168 -19.55 6.71 -14.54
C ALA A 168 -20.89 7.34 -14.10
N LYS A 169 -22.02 6.79 -14.55
CA LYS A 169 -23.36 7.21 -14.11
C LYS A 169 -23.68 6.79 -12.67
N LYS A 170 -22.98 5.80 -12.12
CA LYS A 170 -23.28 5.19 -10.82
C LYS A 170 -22.25 5.54 -9.74
N TYR A 171 -21.02 5.84 -10.13
CA TYR A 171 -19.90 5.97 -9.20
C TYR A 171 -19.07 7.20 -9.52
N SER A 172 -18.68 7.94 -8.49
CA SER A 172 -17.65 8.98 -8.54
C SER A 172 -16.50 8.58 -7.63
N VAL A 173 -15.26 8.79 -8.09
CA VAL A 173 -14.05 8.55 -7.28
C VAL A 173 -13.53 9.91 -6.83
N HIS A 174 -13.40 10.09 -5.53
CA HIS A 174 -12.87 11.32 -4.95
C HIS A 174 -11.50 11.04 -4.34
N SER A 175 -10.50 11.86 -4.70
CA SER A 175 -9.18 11.84 -4.06
C SER A 175 -9.34 12.33 -2.62
N LEU A 176 -9.11 11.43 -1.66
CA LEU A 176 -9.27 11.76 -0.26
C LEU A 176 -8.00 12.41 0.27
N ALA A 177 -8.06 13.73 0.49
CA ALA A 177 -7.09 14.48 1.31
C ALA A 177 -6.90 13.87 2.73
N LEU A 178 -7.74 12.92 3.11
CA LEU A 178 -7.61 12.03 4.28
C LEU A 178 -6.21 11.42 4.40
N THR A 179 -5.64 10.88 3.32
CA THR A 179 -4.33 10.23 3.41
C THR A 179 -3.24 11.25 3.75
N ALA A 180 -3.23 12.41 3.09
CA ALA A 180 -2.29 13.47 3.37
C ALA A 180 -2.41 13.97 4.82
N LYS A 181 -3.65 14.15 5.30
CA LYS A 181 -3.93 14.58 6.68
C LYS A 181 -3.62 13.51 7.73
N ILE A 182 -3.77 12.21 7.42
CA ILE A 182 -3.34 11.09 8.27
C ILE A 182 -1.81 10.99 8.34
N ILE A 183 -1.11 11.30 7.24
CA ILE A 183 0.36 11.36 7.22
C ILE A 183 0.85 12.54 8.05
N GLU A 184 0.22 13.72 7.88
CA GLU A 184 0.49 14.92 8.69
C GLU A 184 0.29 14.65 10.18
N ALA A 185 -0.84 14.04 10.56
CA ALA A 185 -1.11 13.61 11.94
C ALA A 185 -0.04 12.64 12.48
N ALA A 186 0.39 11.68 11.68
CA ALA A 186 1.38 10.67 12.10
C ALA A 186 2.80 11.22 12.19
N ALA A 187 3.13 12.24 11.40
CA ALA A 187 4.43 12.90 11.41
C ALA A 187 4.62 13.84 12.62
N MET A 188 3.54 14.21 13.33
CA MET A 188 3.62 15.18 14.42
C MET A 188 4.36 14.67 15.67
N HIS A 189 4.61 13.36 15.81
CA HIS A 189 5.35 12.72 16.92
C HIS A 189 4.91 13.08 18.36
N ASP A 190 3.98 14.00 18.52
CA ASP A 190 3.37 14.47 19.74
C ASP A 190 1.89 14.04 19.75
N PRO A 191 1.54 13.05 20.60
CA PRO A 191 0.17 12.57 20.73
C PRO A 191 -0.81 13.66 21.18
N ASP A 192 -0.35 14.64 21.97
CA ASP A 192 -1.23 15.65 22.57
C ASP A 192 -1.69 16.67 21.52
N ILE A 193 -0.84 16.99 20.55
CA ILE A 193 -1.21 17.84 19.40
C ILE A 193 -2.22 17.14 18.50
N TYR A 194 -2.02 15.84 18.21
CA TYR A 194 -3.00 15.08 17.42
C TYR A 194 -4.35 15.04 18.13
N GLN A 195 -4.38 14.86 19.47
CA GLN A 195 -5.61 14.75 20.27
C GLN A 195 -6.35 16.08 20.43
N SER A 196 -5.62 17.19 20.60
CA SER A 196 -6.22 18.50 20.94
C SER A 196 -6.47 19.40 19.73
N SER A 197 -5.81 19.17 18.60
CA SER A 197 -5.91 20.04 17.42
C SER A 197 -7.24 19.89 16.68
N GLN A 198 -7.92 21.02 16.48
CA GLN A 198 -9.16 21.10 15.70
C GLN A 198 -8.97 20.59 14.26
N THR A 199 -7.77 20.72 13.69
CA THR A 199 -7.42 20.29 12.33
C THR A 199 -7.54 18.77 12.14
N PHE A 200 -7.35 17.98 13.20
CA PHE A 200 -7.47 16.51 13.17
C PHE A 200 -8.77 15.99 13.78
N GLN A 201 -9.62 16.87 14.32
CA GLN A 201 -10.85 16.49 15.01
C GLN A 201 -11.76 15.61 14.15
N TRP A 202 -11.87 15.92 12.85
CA TRP A 202 -12.68 15.13 11.92
C TRP A 202 -12.05 13.75 11.60
N ILE A 203 -10.72 13.63 11.59
CA ILE A 203 -10.00 12.34 11.46
C ILE A 203 -10.19 11.51 12.73
N GLN A 204 -10.10 12.14 13.91
CA GLN A 204 -10.39 11.47 15.17
C GLN A 204 -11.86 11.03 15.25
N GLN A 205 -12.79 11.83 14.73
CA GLN A 205 -14.21 11.44 14.65
C GLN A 205 -14.40 10.29 13.67
N LEU A 206 -13.75 10.30 12.50
CA LEU A 206 -13.70 9.15 11.59
C LEU A 206 -13.07 7.93 12.24
N ALA A 207 -11.98 8.08 12.98
CA ALA A 207 -11.30 7.01 13.68
C ALA A 207 -12.14 6.48 14.85
N LYS A 208 -12.88 7.33 15.58
CA LYS A 208 -13.85 6.93 16.60
C LYS A 208 -15.04 6.23 15.96
N GLN A 209 -15.59 6.75 14.87
CA GLN A 209 -16.68 6.11 14.12
C GLN A 209 -16.24 4.78 13.52
N ALA A 210 -15.03 4.70 12.96
CA ALA A 210 -14.43 3.47 12.46
C ALA A 210 -14.09 2.51 13.60
N TYR A 211 -13.57 2.98 14.72
CA TYR A 211 -13.30 2.19 15.92
C TYR A 211 -14.61 1.58 16.44
N PHE A 212 -15.65 2.39 16.68
CA PHE A 212 -16.97 1.93 17.10
C PHE A 212 -17.69 1.06 16.04
N ALA A 213 -17.39 1.25 14.75
CA ALA A 213 -17.93 0.41 13.68
C ALA A 213 -17.11 -0.86 13.41
N MET A 214 -15.84 -0.94 13.84
CA MET A 214 -14.91 -2.06 13.61
C MET A 214 -14.52 -2.82 14.89
N VAL A 215 -15.26 -2.67 16.01
CA VAL A 215 -15.03 -3.49 17.23
C VAL A 215 -15.35 -4.98 17.03
N THR A 216 -15.64 -5.42 15.81
CA THR A 216 -15.77 -6.85 15.49
C THR A 216 -14.39 -7.42 15.13
N CYS A 217 -13.67 -7.91 16.13
CA CYS A 217 -12.36 -8.53 15.97
C CYS A 217 -12.47 -10.06 16.12
N MET A 218 -11.83 -10.82 15.23
CA MET A 218 -11.68 -12.27 15.40
C MET A 218 -10.25 -12.59 15.84
N ALA A 219 -10.13 -13.26 16.98
CA ALA A 219 -8.86 -13.78 17.49
C ALA A 219 -8.84 -15.31 17.38
N ILE A 220 -7.82 -15.82 16.69
CA ILE A 220 -7.61 -17.25 16.49
C ILE A 220 -6.63 -17.78 17.54
N PHE A 221 -7.05 -18.79 18.29
CA PHE A 221 -6.26 -19.43 19.34
C PHE A 221 -5.73 -20.78 18.87
N PHE A 222 -4.50 -21.09 19.27
CA PHE A 222 -3.89 -22.39 18.99
C PHE A 222 -4.71 -23.53 19.61
N GLY A 223 -5.21 -24.45 18.79
CA GLY A 223 -5.85 -25.68 19.25
C GLY A 223 -7.05 -26.11 18.41
N GLN A 224 -7.68 -27.21 18.82
CA GLN A 224 -8.73 -27.88 18.04
C GLN A 224 -10.16 -27.56 18.52
N THR A 225 -10.33 -27.12 19.76
CA THR A 225 -11.65 -27.01 20.38
C THR A 225 -11.82 -25.67 21.11
N LYS A 226 -13.06 -25.33 21.49
CA LYS A 226 -13.36 -24.12 22.27
C LYS A 226 -12.64 -24.07 23.61
N ALA A 227 -12.17 -25.20 24.14
CA ALA A 227 -11.37 -25.23 25.36
C ALA A 227 -10.00 -24.53 25.19
N SER A 228 -9.54 -24.33 23.96
CA SER A 228 -8.32 -23.58 23.64
C SER A 228 -8.53 -22.07 23.58
N CYS A 229 -9.77 -21.59 23.59
CA CYS A 229 -10.09 -20.17 23.65
C CYS A 229 -10.14 -19.67 25.10
N PRO A 230 -10.15 -18.34 25.33
CA PRO A 230 -10.34 -17.78 26.66
C PRO A 230 -11.62 -18.33 27.32
N ASN A 231 -11.53 -18.61 28.62
CA ASN A 231 -12.66 -19.07 29.40
C ASN A 231 -13.75 -17.99 29.42
N LYS A 232 -15.03 -18.38 29.30
CA LYS A 232 -16.17 -17.46 29.39
C LYS A 232 -16.26 -16.70 30.72
N GLY A 233 -15.68 -17.25 31.79
CA GLY A 233 -15.55 -16.59 33.09
C GLY A 233 -14.33 -15.68 33.22
N ALA A 234 -13.53 -15.51 32.16
CA ALA A 234 -12.39 -14.60 32.19
C ALA A 234 -12.85 -13.15 32.33
N HIS A 235 -12.04 -12.34 33.01
CA HIS A 235 -12.28 -10.91 33.18
C HIS A 235 -12.45 -10.23 31.81
N CYS A 236 -13.47 -9.39 31.66
CA CYS A 236 -13.86 -8.72 30.42
C CYS A 236 -14.38 -9.61 29.26
N TYR A 237 -14.62 -10.91 29.45
CA TYR A 237 -15.09 -11.78 28.35
C TYR A 237 -16.46 -11.35 27.82
N ALA A 238 -17.40 -11.10 28.73
CA ALA A 238 -18.77 -10.71 28.38
C ALA A 238 -18.81 -9.35 27.67
N GLU A 239 -17.98 -8.41 28.11
CA GLU A 239 -17.80 -7.10 27.50
C GLU A 239 -17.21 -7.23 26.10
N ALA A 240 -16.20 -8.09 25.92
CA ALA A 240 -15.62 -8.37 24.61
C ALA A 240 -16.66 -8.98 23.66
N GLU A 241 -17.43 -9.97 24.10
CA GLU A 241 -18.49 -10.60 23.31
C GLU A 241 -19.59 -9.58 22.93
N LYS A 242 -19.99 -8.72 23.89
CA LYS A 242 -20.94 -7.61 23.65
C LYS A 242 -20.42 -6.59 22.64
N CYS A 243 -19.11 -6.37 22.62
CA CYS A 243 -18.43 -5.52 21.65
C CYS A 243 -18.24 -6.20 20.28
N GLY A 244 -18.59 -7.48 20.13
CA GLY A 244 -18.50 -8.23 18.88
C GLY A 244 -17.17 -8.97 18.68
N PHE A 245 -16.34 -9.11 19.72
CA PHE A 245 -15.15 -9.96 19.64
C PHE A 245 -15.55 -11.43 19.48
N LYS A 246 -14.90 -12.11 18.55
CA LYS A 246 -15.00 -13.55 18.36
C LYS A 246 -13.69 -14.22 18.72
N PHE A 247 -13.79 -15.26 19.54
CA PHE A 247 -12.66 -16.12 19.89
C PHE A 247 -12.90 -17.50 19.27
N GLU A 248 -12.05 -17.91 18.32
CA GLU A 248 -12.17 -19.21 17.68
C GLU A 248 -10.85 -20.00 17.81
N PRO A 249 -10.91 -21.34 17.98
CA PRO A 249 -9.73 -22.16 17.85
C PRO A 249 -9.34 -22.24 16.37
N SER A 250 -8.05 -22.35 16.08
CA SER A 250 -7.53 -22.48 14.71
C SER A 250 -8.02 -23.74 14.01
N ARG A 251 -8.39 -24.78 14.78
CA ARG A 251 -8.70 -26.13 14.29
C ARG A 251 -7.52 -26.75 13.55
N SER A 252 -6.32 -26.35 13.93
CA SER A 252 -5.08 -26.87 13.36
C SER A 252 -4.02 -27.08 14.45
N THR A 253 -2.90 -27.65 14.06
CA THR A 253 -1.69 -27.77 14.90
C THR A 253 -0.88 -26.47 14.92
N THR A 254 -1.46 -25.35 14.51
CA THR A 254 -0.82 -24.02 14.50
C THR A 254 -1.81 -22.96 14.98
N TYR A 255 -1.36 -21.73 15.21
CA TYR A 255 -2.24 -20.60 15.56
C TYR A 255 -2.78 -19.85 14.32
N TRP A 256 -2.51 -20.35 13.12
CA TRP A 256 -2.89 -19.70 11.87
C TRP A 256 -4.35 -19.94 11.51
N SER A 257 -4.94 -18.96 10.81
CA SER A 257 -6.28 -19.10 10.23
C SER A 257 -6.32 -20.26 9.23
N THR A 258 -7.35 -21.08 9.36
CA THR A 258 -7.72 -22.13 8.42
C THR A 258 -8.83 -21.66 7.48
N GLN A 259 -9.10 -22.45 6.44
CA GLN A 259 -10.20 -22.20 5.52
C GLN A 259 -11.53 -21.97 6.27
N ASP A 260 -11.87 -22.83 7.22
CA ASP A 260 -13.07 -22.71 8.06
C ASP A 260 -13.13 -21.37 8.78
N THR A 261 -12.07 -21.00 9.50
CA THR A 261 -12.03 -19.74 10.25
C THR A 261 -12.10 -18.52 9.34
N MET A 262 -11.57 -18.61 8.11
CA MET A 262 -11.69 -17.54 7.12
C MET A 262 -13.11 -17.40 6.57
N GLN A 263 -13.86 -18.50 6.44
CA GLN A 263 -15.27 -18.47 6.11
C GLN A 263 -16.09 -17.85 7.24
N SER A 264 -15.80 -18.20 8.51
CA SER A 264 -16.41 -17.56 9.69
C SER A 264 -16.17 -16.05 9.68
N LEU A 265 -14.92 -15.60 9.47
CA LEU A 265 -14.58 -14.18 9.37
C LEU A 265 -15.37 -13.47 8.29
N ALA A 266 -15.38 -14.05 7.07
CA ALA A 266 -16.02 -13.45 5.92
C ALA A 266 -17.53 -13.31 6.13
N ASN A 267 -18.19 -14.34 6.66
CA ASN A 267 -19.64 -14.34 6.84
C ASN A 267 -20.08 -13.49 8.02
N ASP A 268 -19.45 -13.70 9.17
CA ASP A 268 -20.00 -13.21 10.42
C ASP A 268 -19.58 -11.78 10.70
N ILE A 269 -18.43 -11.38 10.18
CA ILE A 269 -17.83 -10.07 10.45
C ILE A 269 -17.89 -9.22 9.18
N ILE A 270 -17.19 -9.62 8.12
CA ILE A 270 -16.98 -8.76 6.95
C ILE A 270 -18.28 -8.52 6.19
N ALA A 271 -19.04 -9.57 5.86
CA ALA A 271 -20.30 -9.43 5.15
C ALA A 271 -21.36 -8.70 5.98
N THR A 272 -21.54 -9.09 7.25
CA THR A 272 -22.45 -8.42 8.17
C THR A 272 -22.16 -6.92 8.27
N TYR A 273 -20.88 -6.55 8.38
CA TYR A 273 -20.46 -5.14 8.42
C TYR A 273 -20.84 -4.41 7.12
N PHE A 274 -20.53 -4.98 5.96
CA PHE A 274 -20.87 -4.35 4.68
C PHE A 274 -22.37 -4.22 4.48
N ASP A 275 -23.16 -5.22 4.83
CA ASP A 275 -24.61 -5.19 4.66
C ASP A 275 -25.23 -4.11 5.56
N LYS A 276 -24.82 -4.07 6.84
CA LYS A 276 -25.24 -3.01 7.77
C LYS A 276 -24.83 -1.62 7.28
N LYS A 277 -23.60 -1.45 6.81
CA LYS A 277 -23.12 -0.15 6.32
C LYS A 277 -23.83 0.29 5.05
N LYS A 278 -24.19 -0.63 4.15
CA LYS A 278 -25.00 -0.30 2.99
C LYS A 278 -26.38 0.19 3.42
N GLU A 279 -27.02 -0.50 4.35
CA GLU A 279 -28.32 -0.09 4.91
C GLU A 279 -28.24 1.30 5.55
N GLU A 280 -27.28 1.53 6.45
CA GLU A 280 -27.06 2.82 7.11
C GLU A 280 -26.84 3.98 6.14
N LEU A 281 -26.18 3.71 5.00
CA LEU A 281 -25.88 4.70 3.97
C LEU A 281 -26.96 4.78 2.88
N GLY A 282 -28.04 4.01 2.96
CA GLY A 282 -29.07 3.94 1.92
C GLY A 282 -28.58 3.39 0.58
N LEU A 283 -27.50 2.60 0.58
CA LEU A 283 -26.89 2.02 -0.61
C LEU A 283 -27.61 0.73 -1.03
N PRO A 284 -27.65 0.42 -2.34
CA PRO A 284 -28.21 -0.85 -2.80
C PRO A 284 -27.50 -2.06 -2.19
N SER A 285 -28.25 -3.05 -1.74
CA SER A 285 -27.69 -4.29 -1.17
C SER A 285 -26.73 -5.02 -2.13
N LYS A 286 -27.00 -4.91 -3.44
CA LYS A 286 -26.17 -5.49 -4.52
C LYS A 286 -24.91 -4.67 -4.83
N GLN A 287 -24.70 -3.51 -4.22
CA GLN A 287 -23.48 -2.74 -4.43
C GLN A 287 -22.26 -3.55 -4.00
N TYR A 288 -21.22 -3.49 -4.82
CA TYR A 288 -19.97 -4.18 -4.55
C TYR A 288 -19.20 -3.51 -3.40
N SER A 289 -18.50 -4.31 -2.62
CA SER A 289 -17.66 -3.88 -1.51
C SER A 289 -16.24 -4.39 -1.73
N LEU A 290 -15.24 -3.55 -1.46
CA LEU A 290 -13.83 -3.92 -1.56
C LEU A 290 -13.31 -4.34 -0.19
N TRP A 291 -12.81 -5.57 -0.09
CA TRP A 291 -12.13 -6.06 1.10
C TRP A 291 -10.63 -6.16 0.82
N MET A 292 -9.85 -5.29 1.48
CA MET A 292 -8.39 -5.35 1.47
C MET A 292 -7.90 -6.30 2.57
N ILE A 293 -7.10 -7.31 2.19
CA ILE A 293 -6.61 -8.34 3.10
C ILE A 293 -5.15 -8.69 2.79
N ASP A 294 -4.41 -9.16 3.80
CA ASP A 294 -3.09 -9.76 3.62
C ASP A 294 -3.06 -10.88 2.56
N CYS A 295 -1.92 -11.06 1.90
CA CYS A 295 -1.72 -12.10 0.90
C CYS A 295 -1.20 -13.45 1.47
N TRP A 296 -1.72 -13.90 2.61
CA TRP A 296 -1.35 -15.20 3.20
C TRP A 296 -1.83 -16.39 2.35
N LEU A 297 -1.24 -17.57 2.57
CA LEU A 297 -1.53 -18.78 1.79
C LEU A 297 -3.02 -19.15 1.79
N VAL A 298 -3.67 -19.12 2.95
CA VAL A 298 -5.11 -19.43 3.07
C VAL A 298 -5.98 -18.42 2.30
N HIS A 299 -5.66 -17.13 2.37
CA HIS A 299 -6.39 -16.08 1.65
C HIS A 299 -6.27 -16.22 0.13
N LYS A 300 -5.08 -16.60 -0.36
CA LYS A 300 -4.81 -16.80 -1.79
C LYS A 300 -5.26 -18.17 -2.31
N SER A 301 -5.63 -19.09 -1.43
CA SER A 301 -6.00 -20.44 -1.81
C SER A 301 -7.13 -20.41 -2.85
N LYS A 302 -7.10 -21.35 -3.80
CA LYS A 302 -8.16 -21.45 -4.81
C LYS A 302 -9.50 -21.73 -4.13
N GLU A 303 -9.48 -22.60 -3.13
CA GLU A 303 -10.64 -23.00 -2.34
C GLU A 303 -11.34 -21.81 -1.68
N PHE A 304 -10.60 -20.94 -0.97
CA PHE A 304 -11.17 -19.73 -0.37
C PHE A 304 -11.74 -18.78 -1.40
N ARG A 305 -11.00 -18.51 -2.48
CA ARG A 305 -11.42 -17.57 -3.52
C ARG A 305 -12.65 -18.05 -4.28
N ASP A 306 -12.72 -19.33 -4.62
CA ASP A 306 -13.90 -19.91 -5.27
C ASP A 306 -15.12 -19.85 -4.35
N TRP A 307 -14.92 -20.17 -3.07
CA TRP A 307 -15.98 -20.08 -2.06
C TRP A 307 -16.48 -18.64 -1.91
N MET A 308 -15.60 -17.65 -1.82
CA MET A 308 -15.97 -16.22 -1.74
C MET A 308 -16.73 -15.77 -2.98
N LYS A 309 -16.27 -16.14 -4.18
CA LYS A 309 -16.99 -15.83 -5.44
C LYS A 309 -18.40 -16.43 -5.46
N LYS A 310 -18.56 -17.66 -4.95
CA LYS A 310 -19.83 -18.37 -4.94
C LYS A 310 -20.80 -17.81 -3.90
N THR A 311 -20.31 -17.53 -2.69
CA THR A 311 -21.16 -17.19 -1.53
C THR A 311 -21.33 -15.69 -1.32
N ARG A 312 -20.33 -14.89 -1.69
CA ARG A 312 -20.28 -13.43 -1.49
C ARG A 312 -19.84 -12.71 -2.77
N PRO A 313 -20.58 -12.84 -3.89
CA PRO A 313 -20.17 -12.32 -5.20
C PRO A 313 -20.02 -10.79 -5.24
N THR A 314 -20.64 -10.07 -4.29
CA THR A 314 -20.55 -8.62 -4.15
C THR A 314 -19.32 -8.16 -3.37
N ILE A 315 -18.52 -9.06 -2.80
CA ILE A 315 -17.28 -8.71 -2.08
C ILE A 315 -16.07 -9.01 -2.97
N ILE A 316 -15.36 -7.96 -3.37
CA ILE A 316 -14.12 -8.04 -4.14
C ILE A 316 -12.95 -8.11 -3.17
N ILE A 317 -12.12 -9.14 -3.30
CA ILE A 317 -10.90 -9.29 -2.49
C ILE A 317 -9.74 -8.61 -3.19
N SER A 318 -9.09 -7.68 -2.51
CA SER A 318 -7.84 -7.05 -2.93
C SER A 318 -6.73 -7.41 -1.94
N TYR A 319 -5.58 -7.83 -2.46
CA TYR A 319 -4.48 -8.28 -1.62
C TYR A 319 -3.48 -7.18 -1.36
N ILE A 320 -3.08 -7.03 -0.10
CA ILE A 320 -1.87 -6.31 0.26
C ILE A 320 -0.66 -7.15 -0.17
N PRO A 321 0.33 -6.59 -0.89
CA PRO A 321 1.53 -7.33 -1.25
C PRO A 321 2.28 -7.92 -0.05
N GLY A 322 2.98 -9.02 -0.27
CA GLY A 322 3.69 -9.73 0.80
C GLY A 322 4.78 -8.85 1.42
N GLY A 323 4.84 -8.84 2.75
CA GLY A 323 5.78 -7.99 3.50
C GLY A 323 5.36 -6.51 3.57
N CYS A 324 4.22 -6.13 2.98
CA CYS A 324 3.73 -4.76 3.00
C CYS A 324 2.62 -4.52 4.04
N THR A 325 2.20 -5.51 4.81
CA THR A 325 1.12 -5.38 5.81
C THR A 325 1.34 -4.20 6.76
N GLY A 326 2.50 -4.13 7.40
CA GLY A 326 2.85 -3.05 8.34
C GLY A 326 3.07 -1.67 7.71
N VAL A 327 2.86 -1.54 6.39
CA VAL A 327 3.02 -0.29 5.64
C VAL A 327 1.73 0.07 4.89
N TRP A 328 0.99 -0.90 4.36
CA TRP A 328 -0.11 -0.71 3.42
C TRP A 328 -1.48 -1.11 3.98
N GLN A 329 -1.53 -1.96 5.01
CA GLN A 329 -2.81 -2.34 5.62
C GLN A 329 -3.20 -1.27 6.65
N PRO A 330 -4.25 -0.47 6.40
CA PRO A 330 -4.62 0.65 7.30
C PRO A 330 -4.91 0.18 8.72
N LEU A 331 -5.49 -1.03 8.83
CA LEU A 331 -5.78 -1.68 10.09
C LEU A 331 -4.51 -1.94 10.91
N ASP A 332 -3.42 -2.41 10.29
CA ASP A 332 -2.17 -2.72 10.97
C ASP A 332 -1.35 -1.47 11.30
N VAL A 333 -1.27 -0.54 10.35
CA VAL A 333 -0.46 0.69 10.44
C VAL A 333 -0.99 1.66 11.51
N ARG A 334 -2.29 1.60 11.82
CA ARG A 334 -2.93 2.56 12.73
C ARG A 334 -3.65 1.86 13.88
N ILE A 335 -4.78 1.21 13.58
CA ILE A 335 -5.73 0.76 14.61
C ILE A 335 -5.12 -0.34 15.49
N GLN A 336 -4.58 -1.40 14.86
CA GLN A 336 -3.93 -2.47 15.60
C GLN A 336 -2.64 -2.00 16.26
N CYS A 337 -1.95 -0.99 15.73
CA CYS A 337 -0.75 -0.45 16.38
C CYS A 337 -1.10 0.10 17.77
N ILE A 338 -2.14 0.94 17.87
CA ILE A 338 -2.62 1.49 19.15
C ILE A 338 -3.09 0.35 20.07
N PHE A 339 -3.90 -0.57 19.54
CA PHE A 339 -4.39 -1.71 20.32
C PHE A 339 -3.26 -2.60 20.87
N LYS A 340 -2.29 -2.97 20.01
CA LYS A 340 -1.12 -3.76 20.40
C LYS A 340 -0.23 -3.02 21.40
N GLN A 341 -0.13 -1.70 21.30
CA GLN A 341 0.59 -0.89 22.28
C GLN A 341 -0.14 -0.83 23.63
N SER A 342 -1.47 -0.81 23.65
CA SER A 342 -2.25 -0.81 24.90
C SER A 342 -2.22 -2.15 25.65
N MET A 343 -1.77 -3.22 24.99
CA MET A 343 -1.59 -4.54 25.60
C MET A 343 -0.18 -4.74 26.18
N LYS A 344 0.74 -3.79 25.98
CA LYS A 344 2.06 -3.77 26.62
C LYS A 344 2.00 -2.91 27.86
#